data_AF-A0A5K1HG25-F1
#
_entry.id   AF-A0A5K1HG25-F1
#
_cell.length_a   1.000
_cell.length_b   1.000
_cell.length_c   1.000
_cell.angle_alpha   90.00
_cell.angle_beta   90.00
_cell.angle_gamma   90.00
#
_symmetry.space_group_name_H-M   'P 1'
#
loop_
_entity.id
_entity.type
_entity.pdbx_description
1 polymer ?
#
loop_
_entity_poly.entity_id
_entity_poly.type
_entity_poly.pdbx_seq_one_letter_code
_entity_poly.pdbx_strand_id
1 'polypeptide(L)' 'DSLLKNNITKLTNIQKQCYKPIFAGRDVIAKASTGSGKTLAYLVPLIN' A
#
# COMPACT_ATOMS: atom_id res chain seq x y z
N ASP A 1 6.63 12.93 3.96
CA ASP A 1 6.01 14.28 3.79
C ASP A 1 4.79 14.32 2.87
N SER A 2 4.89 13.87 1.60
CA SER A 2 3.75 13.98 0.65
C SER A 2 2.47 13.27 1.13
N LEU A 3 2.59 12.08 1.74
CA LEU A 3 1.43 11.33 2.26
C LEU A 3 0.67 12.11 3.35
N LEU A 4 1.41 12.73 4.29
CA LEU A 4 0.82 13.54 5.36
C LEU A 4 0.11 14.78 4.81
N LYS A 5 0.69 15.44 3.80
CA LYS A 5 0.05 16.58 3.11
C LYS A 5 -1.27 16.20 2.43
N ASN A 6 -1.42 14.94 2.01
CA ASN A 6 -2.64 14.40 1.42
C ASN A 6 -3.59 13.77 2.47
N ASN A 7 -3.38 14.01 3.78
CA ASN A 7 -4.14 13.42 4.88
C ASN A 7 -4.13 11.88 4.93
N ILE A 8 -3.12 11.24 4.32
CA ILE A 8 -2.91 9.79 4.38
C ILE A 8 -2.09 9.51 5.64
N THR A 9 -2.78 9.26 6.74
CA THR A 9 -2.18 9.07 8.07
C THR A 9 -2.23 7.63 8.56
N LYS A 10 -3.04 6.78 7.92
CA LYS A 10 -3.19 5.36 8.27
C LYS A 10 -3.31 4.52 7.01
N LEU A 11 -2.71 3.33 7.04
CA LEU A 11 -2.85 2.36 5.97
C LEU A 11 -4.25 1.74 5.96
N THR A 12 -4.79 1.49 4.77
CA THR A 12 -6.00 0.67 4.59
C THR A 12 -5.69 -0.81 4.85
N ASN A 13 -6.73 -1.64 4.98
CA ASN A 13 -6.54 -3.08 5.24
C ASN A 13 -5.69 -3.76 4.16
N ILE A 14 -5.94 -3.47 2.88
CA ILE A 14 -5.16 -4.06 1.79
C ILE A 14 -3.71 -3.58 1.80
N GLN A 15 -3.47 -2.30 2.10
CA GLN A 15 -2.12 -1.75 2.22
C GLN A 15 -1.33 -2.41 3.36
N LYS A 16 -1.95 -2.62 4.53
CA LYS A 16 -1.31 -3.32 5.67
C LYS A 16 -0.91 -4.75 5.33
N GLN A 17 -1.77 -5.47 4.62
CA GLN A 17 -1.52 -6.86 4.23
C GLN A 17 -0.40 -6.96 3.18
N CYS A 18 -0.37 -6.03 2.22
CA CYS A 18 0.60 -6.04 1.13
C CYS A 18 1.97 -5.48 1.51
N TYR A 19 2.05 -4.57 2.49
CA TYR A 19 3.29 -3.82 2.78
C TYR A 19 4.49 -4.74 3.05
N LYS A 20 4.38 -5.61 4.07
CA LYS A 20 5.49 -6.49 4.47
C LYS A 20 5.95 -7.46 3.37
N PRO A 21 5.06 -8.21 2.68
CA PRO A 21 5.52 -9.13 1.64
C PRO A 21 6.16 -8.41 0.45
N ILE A 22 5.60 -7.29 -0.02
CA ILE A 22 6.18 -6.54 -1.14
C ILE A 22 7.52 -5.92 -0.74
N PHE A 23 7.63 -5.34 0.46
CA PHE A 23 8.88 -4.78 0.96
C PHE A 23 9.97 -5.85 1.13
N ALA A 24 9.59 -7.11 1.36
CA ALA A 24 10.51 -8.25 1.40
C ALA A 24 10.85 -8.82 0.00
N GLY A 25 10.45 -8.14 -1.08
CA GLY A 25 10.70 -8.58 -2.46
C GLY A 25 9.90 -9.81 -2.88
N ARG A 26 8.80 -10.13 -2.19
CA ARG A 26 7.94 -11.27 -2.54
C ARG A 26 6.82 -10.84 -3.47
N ASP A 27 6.48 -11.74 -4.40
CA ASP A 27 5.32 -11.58 -5.26
C ASP A 27 4.01 -11.66 -4.44
N VAL A 28 3.04 -10.81 -4.80
CA VAL A 28 1.75 -10.72 -4.11
C VAL A 28 0.62 -10.65 -5.13
N ILE A 29 -0.35 -11.56 -5.02
CA ILE A 29 -1.64 -11.47 -5.69
C ILE A 29 -2.65 -10.86 -4.71
N ALA A 30 -3.13 -9.65 -5.02
CA ALA A 30 -4.08 -8.92 -4.18
C ALA A 30 -5.41 -8.68 -4.92
N LYS A 31 -6.53 -9.06 -4.31
CA LYS A 31 -7.89 -8.77 -4.81
C LYS A 31 -8.62 -7.84 -3.83
N ALA A 32 -9.00 -6.66 -4.30
CA ALA A 32 -9.83 -5.72 -3.56
C ALA A 32 -10.61 -4.82 -4.51
N SER A 33 -11.70 -4.20 -4.05
CA SER A 33 -12.54 -3.29 -4.85
C SER A 33 -11.81 -2.01 -5.27
N THR A 34 -12.30 -1.29 -6.28
CA THR A 34 -11.82 0.06 -6.60
C THR A 34 -12.05 1.01 -5.42
N GLY A 35 -11.14 1.96 -5.20
CA GLY A 35 -11.17 2.85 -4.04
C GLY A 35 -10.59 2.28 -2.74
N SER A 36 -10.28 0.98 -2.68
CA SER A 36 -9.67 0.35 -1.48
C SER A 36 -8.20 0.73 -1.21
N GLY A 37 -7.58 1.50 -2.11
CA GLY A 37 -6.20 1.96 -1.96
C GLY A 37 -5.12 0.99 -2.48
N LYS A 38 -5.48 0.07 -3.39
CA LYS A 38 -4.54 -0.89 -4.02
C LYS A 38 -3.33 -0.22 -4.68
N THR A 39 -3.49 0.96 -5.27
CA THR A 39 -2.40 1.71 -5.91
C THR A 39 -1.27 2.03 -4.93
N LEU A 40 -1.61 2.59 -3.76
CA LEU A 40 -0.63 2.85 -2.72
C LEU A 40 -0.15 1.56 -2.03
N ALA A 41 -0.91 0.47 -2.10
CA ALA A 41 -0.53 -0.82 -1.50
C ALA A 41 0.74 -1.41 -2.12
N TYR A 42 0.99 -1.18 -3.42
CA TYR A 42 2.24 -1.58 -4.07
C TYR A 42 3.22 -0.41 -4.27
N LEU A 43 2.75 0.82 -4.49
CA LEU A 43 3.66 1.95 -4.72
C LEU A 43 4.48 2.31 -3.49
N VAL A 44 3.85 2.43 -2.31
CA VAL A 44 4.54 2.84 -1.08
C VAL A 44 5.72 1.92 -0.78
N PRO A 45 5.59 0.58 -0.70
CA PRO A 45 6.73 -0.29 -0.43
C PRO A 45 7.81 -0.33 -1.54
N LEU A 46 7.57 0.23 -2.73
CA LEU A 46 8.55 0.30 -3.83
C LEU A 46 9.36 1.61 -3.87
N ILE A 47 8.77 2.73 -3.43
CA ILE A 47 9.38 4.08 -3.55
C ILE A 47 9.93 4.62 -2.23
N ASN A 48 9.84 3.85 -1.15
CA ASN A 48 10.16 4.29 0.20
C ASN A 48 11.66 4.35 0.50
#